data_AF-A0A2S7BVI9-F1
#
_entry.id   AF-A0A2S7BVI9-F1
#
_cell.length_a   1.000
_cell.length_b   1.000
_cell.length_c   1.000
_cell.angle_alpha   90.00
_cell.angle_beta   90.00
_cell.angle_gamma   90.00
#
_symmetry.space_group_name_H-M   'P 1'
#
loop_
_entity.id
_entity.type
_entity.pdbx_description
1 polymer ?
#
loop_
_entity_poly.entity_id
_entity_poly.type
_entity_poly.pdbx_seq_one_letter_code
_entity_poly.pdbx_strand_id
1 'polypeptide(L)' 'MDRAELCLYIERLDAAVPALRASSPDRRHFWQAFAIESKAMTSEDVQFVGRRAAEILSWHGLDSGGNSG' A
#
# COMPACT_ATOMS: atom_id res chain seq x y z
N MET A 1 1.83 5.90 16.75
CA MET A 1 2.84 4.93 16.27
C MET A 1 4.22 5.56 16.39
N ASP A 2 5.17 4.86 17.01
CA ASP A 2 6.58 5.25 17.04
C ASP A 2 7.30 4.98 15.71
N ARG A 3 8.47 5.60 15.49
CA ARG A 3 9.24 5.44 14.24
C ARG A 3 9.58 3.97 13.92
N ALA A 4 9.85 3.16 14.95
CA ALA A 4 10.13 1.74 14.77
C ALA A 4 8.89 0.96 14.30
N GLU A 5 7.72 1.28 14.86
CA GLU A 5 6.45 0.69 14.44
C GLU A 5 6.11 1.12 13.00
N LEU A 6 6.42 2.37 12.64
CA LEU A 6 6.22 2.88 11.28
C LEU A 6 7.11 2.19 10.24
N CYS A 7 8.37 1.90 10.57
CA CYS A 7 9.25 1.11 9.69
C CYS A 7 8.68 -0.29 9.49
N LEU A 8 8.32 -0.97 10.59
CA LEU A 8 7.73 -2.31 10.52
C LEU A 8 6.42 -2.33 9.72
N TYR A 9 5.62 -1.27 9.82
CA TYR A 9 4.41 -1.09 9.04
C TYR A 9 4.69 -1.03 7.53
N ILE A 10 5.67 -0.21 7.12
CA ILE A 10 6.05 -0.06 5.70
C ILE A 10 6.60 -1.38 5.15
N GLU A 11 7.43 -2.09 5.92
CA GLU A 11 7.97 -3.41 5.52
C GLU A 11 6.86 -4.45 5.36
N ARG A 12 5.88 -4.49 6.28
CA ARG A 12 4.73 -5.40 6.17
C ARG A 12 3.85 -5.06 4.98
N LEU A 13 3.64 -3.77 4.71
CA LEU A 13 2.83 -3.32 3.57
C LEU A 13 3.50 -3.70 2.25
N ASP A 14 4.81 -3.50 2.12
CA ASP A 14 5.59 -3.90 0.93
C ASP A 14 5.56 -5.42 0.72
N ALA A 15 5.75 -6.21 1.77
CA ALA A 15 5.68 -7.67 1.70
C ALA A 15 4.27 -8.19 1.32
N ALA A 16 3.21 -7.45 1.65
CA ALA A 16 1.84 -7.83 1.34
C ALA A 16 1.42 -7.51 -0.11
N VAL A 17 2.04 -6.51 -0.76
CA VAL A 17 1.74 -6.11 -2.16
C VAL A 17 1.79 -7.27 -3.16
N PRO A 18 2.82 -8.13 -3.21
CA PRO A 18 2.86 -9.24 -4.16
C PRO A 18 1.76 -10.28 -3.89
N ALA A 19 1.45 -10.57 -2.62
CA ALA A 19 0.38 -11.49 -2.25
C ALA A 19 -1.01 -10.93 -2.62
N LEU A 20 -1.24 -9.64 -2.37
CA LEU A 20 -2.45 -8.93 -2.77
C LEU A 20 -2.62 -8.90 -4.29
N ARG A 21 -1.54 -8.68 -5.04
CA ARG A 21 -1.54 -8.68 -6.51
C ARG A 21 -1.84 -10.07 -7.09
N ALA A 22 -1.32 -11.13 -6.47
CA ALA A 22 -1.60 -12.51 -6.89
C ALA A 22 -3.05 -12.92 -6.60
N SER A 23 -3.62 -12.46 -5.49
CA SER A 23 -5.00 -12.76 -5.07
C SER A 23 -6.05 -11.91 -5.80
N SER A 24 -5.69 -10.68 -6.18
CA SER A 24 -6.58 -9.73 -6.85
C SER A 24 -5.89 -9.09 -8.05
N PRO A 25 -5.93 -9.72 -9.23
CA PRO A 25 -5.32 -9.19 -10.44
C PRO A 25 -6.06 -7.95 -10.97
N ASP A 26 -7.34 -7.80 -10.66
CA ASP A 26 -8.11 -6.60 -10.96
C ASP A 26 -7.61 -5.42 -10.11
N ARG A 27 -7.18 -4.33 -10.77
CA ARG A 27 -6.75 -3.11 -10.10
C ARG A 27 -7.74 -2.63 -9.04
N ARG A 28 -9.04 -2.71 -9.30
CA ARG A 28 -10.08 -2.26 -8.35
C ARG A 28 -10.16 -3.16 -7.12
N HIS A 29 -10.09 -4.48 -7.29
CA HIS A 29 -10.07 -5.44 -6.18
C HIS A 29 -8.77 -5.36 -5.38
N PHE A 30 -7.64 -5.17 -6.08
CA PHE A 30 -6.34 -4.90 -5.47
C PHE A 30 -6.38 -3.65 -4.60
N TRP A 31 -6.86 -2.51 -5.12
CA TRP A 31 -6.96 -1.25 -4.38
C TRP A 31 -7.89 -1.37 -3.17
N GLN A 32 -8.97 -2.14 -3.28
CA GLN A 32 -9.88 -2.36 -2.16
C GLN A 32 -9.25 -3.24 -1.08
N ALA A 33 -8.62 -4.36 -1.44
CA ALA A 33 -7.94 -5.24 -0.50
C ALA A 33 -6.74 -4.54 0.16
N PHE A 34 -5.98 -3.77 -0.62
CA PHE A 34 -4.87 -2.97 -0.14
C PHE A 34 -5.33 -1.87 0.83
N ALA A 35 -6.43 -1.16 0.54
CA ALA A 35 -7.01 -0.18 1.44
C ALA A 35 -7.56 -0.81 2.73
N ILE A 36 -8.04 -2.05 2.68
CA ILE A 36 -8.50 -2.79 3.85
C ILE A 36 -7.31 -3.18 4.73
N GLU A 37 -6.24 -3.75 4.17
CA GLU A 37 -5.01 -4.07 4.91
C GLU A 37 -4.36 -2.81 5.51
N SER A 38 -4.32 -1.71 4.74
CA SER A 38 -3.74 -0.45 5.21
C SER A 38 -4.57 0.20 6.33
N LYS A 39 -5.91 0.08 6.26
CA LYS A 39 -6.85 0.64 7.24
C LYS A 39 -7.04 -0.25 8.48
N ALA A 40 -6.87 -1.56 8.34
CA ALA A 40 -6.93 -2.51 9.45
C ALA A 40 -5.80 -2.30 10.47
N MET A 41 -4.67 -1.70 10.05
CA MET A 41 -3.51 -1.48 10.91
C MET A 41 -3.43 -0.10 11.56
N THR A 42 -4.14 0.95 11.10
CA THR A 42 -4.16 2.27 11.78
C THR A 42 -5.42 3.10 11.49
N SER A 43 -6.03 3.67 12.53
CA SER A 43 -7.18 4.60 12.40
C SER A 43 -6.78 6.09 12.43
N GLU A 44 -5.55 6.43 12.81
CA GLU A 44 -5.14 7.83 13.06
C GLU A 44 -4.30 8.46 11.94
N ASP A 45 -3.66 7.68 11.07
CA ASP A 45 -2.66 8.18 10.10
C ASP A 45 -2.98 7.81 8.64
N VAL A 46 -4.26 7.75 8.27
CA VAL A 46 -4.74 7.39 6.92
C VAL A 46 -4.07 8.20 5.80
N GLN A 47 -3.77 9.48 6.05
CA GLN A 47 -3.10 10.39 5.10
C GLN A 47 -1.62 10.03 4.91
N PHE A 48 -0.91 9.67 5.98
CA PHE A 48 0.50 9.29 5.93
C PHE A 48 0.67 7.92 5.29
N VAL A 49 -0.19 6.98 5.69
CA VAL A 49 -0.31 5.65 5.10
C VAL A 49 -0.63 5.73 3.62
N GLY A 50 -1.59 6.56 3.21
CA GLY A 50 -1.94 6.77 1.80
C GLY A 50 -0.74 7.25 0.96
N ARG A 51 0.10 8.13 1.52
CA ARG A 51 1.34 8.57 0.85
C ARG A 51 2.39 7.47 0.74
N ARG A 52 2.65 6.71 1.82
CA ARG A 52 3.62 5.61 1.79
C ARG A 52 3.15 4.46 0.90
N ALA A 53 1.85 4.18 0.90
CA ALA A 53 1.21 3.27 -0.03
C ALA A 53 1.43 3.68 -1.49
N ALA A 54 1.18 4.96 -1.81
CA ALA A 54 1.41 5.48 -3.15
C ALA A 54 2.89 5.38 -3.57
N GLU A 55 3.84 5.66 -2.66
CA GLU A 55 5.27 5.45 -2.91
C GLU A 55 5.61 3.99 -3.19
N ILE A 56 5.11 3.05 -2.37
CA ILE A 56 5.34 1.62 -2.57
C ILE A 56 4.76 1.18 -3.92
N LEU A 57 3.55 1.62 -4.26
CA LEU A 57 2.93 1.30 -5.55
C LEU A 57 3.71 1.89 -6.73
N SER A 58 4.29 3.08 -6.56
CA SER A 58 5.20 3.68 -7.54
C SER A 58 6.46 2.83 -7.74
N TRP A 59 7.06 2.33 -6.64
CA TRP A 59 8.20 1.38 -6.72
C TRP A 59 7.86 0.08 -7.45
N HIS A 60 6.62 -0.39 -7.33
CA HIS A 60 6.13 -1.61 -7.98
C HIS A 60 5.55 -1.37 -9.40
N GLY A 61 5.63 -0.15 -9.94
CA GLY A 61 5.07 0.19 -11.25
C GLY A 61 3.54 0.11 -11.32
N LEU A 62 2.87 0.22 -10.17
CA LEU A 62 1.42 0.14 -9.99
C LEU A 62 0.78 1.52 -9.78
N ASP A 63 1.54 2.60 -10.01
CA ASP A 63 1.03 3.96 -9.90
C ASP A 63 -0.23 4.17 -10.77
N SER A 64 -1.23 4.82 -10.20
CA SER A 64 -2.52 5.10 -10.85
C SER A 64 -2.43 6.22 -11.89
N GLY A 65 -1.34 6.99 -11.89
CA GLY A 65 -1.03 8.02 -12.85
C GLY A 65 -0.29 7.43 -14.05
N GLY A 66 -1.03 7.18 -15.12
CA GLY A 66 -0.39 6.97 -16.41
C GLY A 66 0.53 8.14 -16.76
N ASN A 67 1.76 7.78 -17.15
CA ASN A 67 2.70 8.50 -18.03
C ASN A 67 4.03 8.91 -17.38
N SER A 68 5.12 8.23 -17.80
CA SER A 68 6.47 8.74 -18.11
C SER A 68 7.38 7.52 -18.39
N GLY A 69 7.89 7.22 -19.58
CA GLY A 69 7.83 7.82 -20.92
C GLY A 69 8.32 6.81 -21.96
#